data_AF-A0A1C2I5S1-F1
#
_entry.id   AF-A0A1C2I5S1-F1
#
_cell.length_a   1.000
_cell.length_b   1.000
_cell.length_c   1.000
_cell.angle_alpha   90.00
_cell.angle_beta   90.00
_cell.angle_gamma   90.00
#
_symmetry.space_group_name_H-M   'P 1'
#
loop_
_entity.id
_entity.type
_entity.pdbx_description
1 polymer ?
#
loop_
_entity_poly.entity_id
_entity_poly.type
_entity_poly.pdbx_seq_one_letter_code
_entity_poly.pdbx_strand_id
1 'polypeptide(L)'
;GSVFFRKDRGTIPPFQPQIARDRVPNLLWDVTDERLTAANLRWLYWSLQTLSLDEGSLEAAVPGLNRDSVYDERVWLPSLTDQSSVANYLDRETTRIDALIAEKEHMLALLEEKRTALISRVVTCGLDPNASLKPSGQEWLGEIPAHWGLQRLKQLADVRGGLTLGKQYSGELLEYPYLRVANVQDGYLKLDDILTVVVPASEAASNLLAYGDVLMNEGGDIDKLGRGCVWRDEIAPCLHQNHVFAVRPHSVDPEWLALWTSTLQAKWYFESRAKRSTNLASISGSNVKELPVLLPPVAEQLAIQQFLVDRHSRLEAVRKELRDSLRLLSERRAALITAAVTGQIPIEEMTQ
;
A
#
# COMPACT_ATOMS: atom_id res chain seq x y z
N GLY A 1 16.48 -15.02 39.61
CA GLY A 1 15.48 -14.40 40.49
C GLY A 1 14.89 -13.20 39.77
N SER A 2 13.59 -12.94 39.89
CA SER A 2 12.95 -11.75 39.31
C SER A 2 13.41 -10.49 40.03
N VAL A 3 13.81 -9.46 39.29
CA VAL A 3 14.32 -8.19 39.84
C VAL A 3 13.45 -7.04 39.36
N PHE A 4 13.15 -6.10 40.25
CA PHE A 4 12.40 -4.87 39.98
C PHE A 4 13.32 -3.79 39.40
N PHE A 5 12.80 -2.93 38.54
CA PHE A 5 13.52 -1.72 38.16
C PHE A 5 13.65 -0.77 39.36
N ARG A 6 14.88 -0.40 39.71
CA ARG A 6 15.17 0.37 40.93
C ARG A 6 14.97 1.88 40.69
N LYS A 7 14.19 2.53 41.55
CA LYS A 7 13.95 3.98 41.56
C LYS A 7 15.13 4.70 42.23
N ASP A 8 16.19 5.02 41.49
CA ASP A 8 17.23 5.92 42.02
C ASP A 8 16.81 7.39 41.86
N ARG A 9 16.60 8.07 42.99
CA ARG A 9 16.30 9.51 43.07
C ARG A 9 17.59 10.35 42.96
N GLY A 10 18.34 10.17 41.88
CA GLY A 10 19.47 11.04 41.53
C GLY A 10 19.03 12.15 40.57
N THR A 11 19.27 13.41 40.92
CA THR A 11 19.12 14.55 40.00
C THR A 11 20.03 14.39 38.79
N ILE A 12 19.44 14.24 37.60
CA ILE A 12 20.14 14.27 36.32
C ILE A 12 20.50 15.73 35.99
N PRO A 13 21.77 16.08 35.71
CA PRO A 13 22.14 17.44 35.34
C PRO A 13 21.60 17.81 33.94
N PRO A 14 21.36 19.10 33.65
CA PRO A 14 20.75 19.53 32.40
C PRO A 14 21.65 19.24 31.19
N PHE A 15 21.07 18.59 30.18
CA PHE A 15 21.69 18.29 28.90
C PHE A 15 21.85 19.57 28.06
N GLN A 16 23.06 19.91 27.64
CA GLN A 16 23.33 20.96 26.65
C GLN A 16 23.72 20.33 25.30
N PRO A 17 22.97 20.55 24.21
CA PRO A 17 23.26 19.94 22.93
C PRO A 17 24.26 20.80 22.15
N GLN A 18 25.46 20.28 21.90
CA GLN A 18 26.30 20.73 20.78
C GLN A 18 26.23 19.66 19.68
N ILE A 19 25.34 19.91 18.72
CA ILE A 19 25.21 19.09 17.51
C ILE A 19 26.24 19.57 16.49
N ALA A 20 27.28 18.78 16.25
CA ALA A 20 28.00 18.84 14.99
C ALA A 20 27.25 17.94 14.00
N ARG A 21 26.60 18.57 13.02
CA ARG A 21 26.05 17.90 11.84
C ARG A 21 27.23 17.37 11.04
N ASP A 22 27.41 16.05 10.99
CA ASP A 22 27.72 15.30 9.77
C ASP A 22 27.97 13.82 10.11
N ARG A 23 27.42 12.95 9.24
CA ARG A 23 27.46 11.48 9.22
C ARG A 23 26.33 10.77 9.97
N VAL A 24 25.41 10.20 9.19
CA VAL A 24 24.54 9.09 9.59
C VAL A 24 25.36 7.80 9.45
N PRO A 25 25.58 7.07 10.56
CA PRO A 25 25.53 5.61 10.49
C PRO A 25 24.82 4.97 11.70
N ASN A 26 24.17 3.82 11.50
CA ASN A 26 23.76 2.78 12.46
C ASN A 26 24.08 2.97 13.96
N LEU A 27 23.41 3.89 14.63
CA LEU A 27 23.64 4.16 16.05
C LEU A 27 22.36 4.61 16.75
N LEU A 28 21.57 3.63 17.19
CA LEU A 28 20.63 3.84 18.29
C LEU A 28 21.30 3.61 19.66
N TRP A 29 22.57 3.17 19.68
CA TRP A 29 23.32 2.84 20.91
C TRP A 29 24.16 4.00 21.47
N ASP A 30 24.40 5.08 20.71
CA ASP A 30 25.26 6.20 21.16
C ASP A 30 24.62 7.13 22.21
N VAL A 31 23.36 6.88 22.56
CA VAL A 31 22.58 7.75 23.47
C VAL A 31 22.43 7.14 24.87
N THR A 32 22.81 5.87 25.08
CA THR A 32 22.67 5.17 26.37
C THR A 32 24.04 4.91 27.01
N ASP A 33 24.36 5.66 28.06
CA ASP A 33 25.58 5.51 28.85
C ASP A 33 25.53 4.22 29.70
N GLU A 34 26.46 3.30 29.46
CA GLU A 34 26.62 2.06 30.25
C GLU A 34 26.83 2.34 31.75
N ARG A 35 27.23 3.56 32.14
CA ARG A 35 27.38 3.97 33.54
C ARG A 35 26.05 4.07 34.30
N LEU A 36 24.91 4.06 33.60
CA LEU A 36 23.58 4.23 34.18
C LEU A 36 22.88 2.90 34.52
N THR A 37 23.47 1.76 34.19
CA THR A 37 22.87 0.44 34.48
C THR A 37 23.91 -0.62 34.81
N ALA A 38 23.55 -1.55 35.69
CA ALA A 38 24.37 -2.70 36.03
C ALA A 38 24.07 -3.93 35.12
N ALA A 39 23.20 -3.78 34.13
CA ALA A 39 22.81 -4.83 33.19
C ALA A 39 23.37 -4.56 31.78
N ASN A 40 23.57 -5.62 31.00
CA ASN A 40 23.97 -5.52 29.60
C ASN A 40 22.87 -4.79 28.80
N LEU A 41 23.24 -3.69 28.11
CA LEU A 41 22.29 -2.83 27.40
C LEU A 41 21.54 -3.55 26.26
N ARG A 42 22.20 -4.46 25.53
CA ARG A 42 21.56 -5.22 24.45
C ARG A 42 20.56 -6.23 25.00
N TRP A 43 20.93 -6.91 26.08
CA TRP A 43 20.02 -7.79 26.79
C TRP A 43 18.80 -7.03 27.33
N LEU A 44 19.02 -5.84 27.90
CA LEU A 44 17.94 -4.98 28.37
C LEU A 44 17.02 -4.56 27.21
N TYR A 45 17.58 -4.17 26.07
CA TYR A 45 16.82 -3.87 24.86
C TYR A 45 15.90 -5.03 24.47
N TRP A 46 16.44 -6.26 24.35
CA TRP A 46 15.65 -7.44 24.02
C TRP A 46 14.59 -7.77 25.07
N SER A 47 14.91 -7.57 26.35
CA SER A 47 13.97 -7.80 27.45
C SER A 47 12.80 -6.83 27.40
N LEU A 48 13.07 -5.55 27.13
CA LEU A 48 12.04 -4.52 27.00
C LEU A 48 11.09 -4.78 25.82
N GLN A 49 11.56 -5.41 24.74
CA GLN A 49 10.70 -5.78 23.60
C GLN A 49 9.63 -6.82 23.96
N THR A 50 9.80 -7.54 25.06
CA THR A 50 8.84 -8.56 25.50
C THR A 50 7.83 -8.03 26.50
N LEU A 51 8.01 -6.80 26.95
CA LEU A 51 7.06 -6.13 27.81
C LEU A 51 6.00 -5.47 26.93
N SER A 52 4.72 -5.71 27.21
CA SER A 52 3.58 -5.05 26.56
C SER A 52 3.44 -3.60 27.03
N LEU A 53 4.50 -2.80 26.89
CA LEU A 53 4.54 -1.42 27.37
C LEU A 53 3.51 -0.52 26.68
N ASP A 54 3.05 -0.91 25.49
CA ASP A 54 2.03 -0.22 24.72
C ASP A 54 0.61 -0.42 25.29
N GLU A 55 0.35 -1.50 26.04
CA GLU A 55 -0.95 -1.77 26.69
C GLU A 55 -1.19 -0.88 27.92
N GLY A 56 -0.13 -0.27 28.47
CA GLY A 56 -0.19 0.69 29.58
C GLY A 56 -0.51 2.13 29.16
N SER A 57 -0.68 2.40 27.85
CA SER A 57 -1.10 3.69 27.31
C SER A 57 -2.58 3.94 27.64
N LEU A 58 -2.84 4.50 28.83
CA LEU A 58 -4.18 4.93 29.26
C LEU A 58 -4.82 5.88 28.23
N GLU A 59 -6.16 5.83 28.18
CA GLU A 59 -7.08 6.69 27.43
C GLU A 59 -6.85 8.19 27.65
N ALA A 60 -5.79 8.75 27.06
CA ALA A 60 -5.53 10.17 26.98
C ALA A 60 -5.40 10.60 25.52
N ALA A 61 -5.80 11.84 25.20
CA ALA A 61 -5.74 12.40 23.85
C ALA A 61 -4.32 12.47 23.25
N VAL A 62 -3.28 12.17 24.05
CA VAL A 62 -1.89 11.98 23.64
C VAL A 62 -1.39 10.67 24.26
N PRO A 63 -0.96 9.68 23.47
CA PRO A 63 -0.38 8.44 23.99
C PRO A 63 0.85 8.73 24.85
N GLY A 64 0.91 8.15 26.05
CA GLY A 64 2.01 8.36 26.98
C GLY A 64 2.23 7.14 27.87
N LEU A 65 3.51 6.76 28.05
CA LEU A 65 3.90 5.66 28.90
C LEU A 65 3.96 6.10 30.36
N ASN A 66 3.17 5.46 31.24
CA ASN A 66 3.27 5.74 32.68
C ASN A 66 4.54 5.12 33.26
N ARG A 67 5.44 5.98 33.75
CA ARG A 67 6.73 5.60 34.33
C ARG A 67 6.61 4.61 35.49
N ASP A 68 5.61 4.76 36.36
CA ASP A 68 5.47 3.87 37.52
C ASP A 68 5.01 2.46 37.06
N SER A 69 4.17 2.36 36.02
CA SER A 69 3.74 1.08 35.45
C SER A 69 4.91 0.28 34.87
N VAL A 70 5.86 0.94 34.20
CA VAL A 70 7.07 0.31 33.67
C VAL A 70 7.97 -0.23 34.80
N TYR A 71 8.01 0.45 35.95
CA TYR A 71 8.87 0.04 37.07
C TYR A 71 8.36 -1.19 37.82
N ASP A 72 7.05 -1.44 37.74
CA ASP A 72 6.42 -2.60 38.37
C ASP A 72 6.54 -3.88 37.52
N GLU A 73 6.92 -3.76 36.24
CA GLU A 73 7.18 -4.88 35.35
C GLU A 73 8.37 -5.73 35.83
N ARG A 74 8.20 -7.05 35.80
CA ARG A 74 9.20 -8.01 36.26
C ARG A 74 9.91 -8.64 35.09
N VAL A 75 11.24 -8.51 35.08
CA VAL A 75 12.10 -9.20 34.11
C VAL A 75 12.93 -10.27 34.81
N TRP A 76 13.20 -11.36 34.08
CA TRP A 76 14.22 -12.32 34.49
C TRP A 76 15.58 -11.62 34.45
N LEU A 77 16.40 -11.69 35.49
CA LEU A 77 17.73 -11.06 35.48
C LEU A 77 18.82 -12.12 35.68
N PRO A 78 19.45 -12.62 34.60
CA PRO A 78 20.51 -13.60 34.70
C PRO A 78 21.87 -12.94 34.98
N SER A 79 22.94 -13.73 35.11
CA SER A 79 24.28 -13.17 35.35
C SER A 79 24.75 -12.33 34.16
N LEU A 80 25.69 -11.40 34.33
CA LEU A 80 26.20 -10.56 33.24
C LEU A 80 26.75 -11.37 32.05
N THR A 81 27.36 -12.52 32.33
CA THR A 81 27.86 -13.46 31.33
C THR A 81 26.71 -14.07 30.53
N ASP A 82 25.65 -14.48 31.22
CA ASP A 82 24.46 -15.06 30.59
C ASP A 82 23.68 -14.01 29.82
N GLN A 83 23.53 -12.79 30.34
CA GLN A 83 22.92 -11.66 29.63
C GLN A 83 23.64 -11.40 28.30
N SER A 84 24.97 -11.41 28.33
CA SER A 84 25.78 -11.24 27.11
C SER A 84 25.60 -12.39 26.13
N SER A 85 25.46 -13.62 26.62
CA SER A 85 25.21 -14.82 25.81
C SER A 85 23.83 -14.78 25.14
N VAL A 86 22.78 -14.45 25.91
CA VAL A 86 21.41 -14.26 25.41
C VAL A 86 21.38 -13.15 24.36
N ALA A 87 22.03 -12.01 24.62
CA ALA A 87 22.08 -10.89 23.68
C ALA A 87 22.78 -11.28 22.37
N ASN A 88 23.95 -11.93 22.43
CA ASN A 88 24.67 -12.36 21.23
C ASN A 88 23.87 -13.38 20.42
N TYR A 89 23.22 -14.33 21.11
CA TYR A 89 22.34 -15.32 20.48
C TYR A 89 21.18 -14.65 19.75
N LEU A 90 20.48 -13.73 20.42
CA LEU A 90 19.37 -12.99 19.83
C LEU A 90 19.81 -12.10 18.68
N ASP A 91 20.91 -11.38 18.80
CA ASP A 91 21.46 -10.58 17.71
C ASP A 91 21.70 -11.44 16.46
N ARG A 92 22.29 -12.63 16.62
CA ARG A 92 22.58 -13.56 15.52
C ARG A 92 21.31 -14.14 14.89
N GLU A 93 20.42 -14.71 15.70
CA GLU A 93 19.23 -15.40 15.19
C GLU A 93 18.21 -14.41 14.61
N THR A 94 18.01 -13.25 15.25
CA THR A 94 17.11 -12.21 14.73
C THR A 94 17.66 -11.61 13.44
N THR A 95 18.96 -11.35 13.32
CA THR A 95 19.58 -10.91 12.06
C THR A 95 19.31 -11.91 10.93
N ARG A 96 19.40 -13.22 11.21
CA ARG A 96 19.12 -14.24 10.21
C ARG A 96 17.65 -14.26 9.79
N ILE A 97 16.73 -14.12 10.74
CA ILE A 97 15.28 -14.06 10.43
C ILE A 97 14.94 -12.78 9.67
N ASP A 98 15.49 -11.64 10.08
CA ASP A 98 15.26 -10.34 9.46
C ASP A 98 15.79 -10.32 8.02
N ALA A 99 16.92 -10.97 7.74
CA ALA A 99 17.41 -11.15 6.37
C ALA A 99 16.44 -11.99 5.50
N LEU A 100 15.83 -13.04 6.05
CA LEU A 100 14.83 -13.85 5.34
C LEU A 100 13.52 -13.09 5.11
N ILE A 101 13.10 -12.25 6.06
CA ILE A 101 11.95 -11.36 5.92
C ILE A 101 12.21 -10.37 4.77
N ALA A 102 13.34 -9.67 4.80
CA ALA A 102 13.72 -8.70 3.78
C ALA A 102 13.75 -9.32 2.36
N GLU A 103 14.31 -10.52 2.22
CA GLU A 103 14.33 -11.23 0.92
C GLU A 103 12.91 -11.56 0.42
N LYS A 104 12.00 -11.97 1.31
CA LYS A 104 10.61 -12.27 0.94
C LYS A 104 9.81 -11.02 0.62
N GLU A 105 10.03 -9.93 1.32
CA GLU A 105 9.45 -8.62 0.99
C GLU A 105 9.94 -8.13 -0.37
N HIS A 106 11.23 -8.30 -0.66
CA HIS A 106 11.80 -8.00 -1.97
C HIS A 106 11.16 -8.86 -3.08
N MET A 107 10.98 -10.16 -2.83
CA MET A 107 10.31 -11.06 -3.77
C MET A 107 8.86 -10.64 -4.05
N LEU A 108 8.12 -10.16 -3.04
CA LEU A 108 6.77 -9.62 -3.23
C LEU A 108 6.77 -8.37 -4.12
N ALA A 109 7.75 -7.48 -3.96
CA ALA A 109 7.91 -6.30 -4.81
C ALA A 109 8.20 -6.70 -6.27
N LEU A 110 9.12 -7.65 -6.49
CA LEU A 110 9.45 -8.17 -7.83
C LEU A 110 8.25 -8.82 -8.53
N LEU A 111 7.37 -9.50 -7.78
CA LEU A 111 6.15 -10.08 -8.34
C LEU A 111 5.18 -8.99 -8.84
N GLU A 112 5.06 -7.88 -8.11
CA GLU A 112 4.22 -6.75 -8.54
C GLU A 112 4.80 -6.03 -9.77
N GLU A 113 6.12 -5.84 -9.82
CA GLU A 113 6.81 -5.31 -10.99
C GLU A 113 6.59 -6.21 -12.21
N LYS A 114 6.78 -7.52 -12.05
CA LYS A 114 6.56 -8.51 -13.11
C LYS A 114 5.11 -8.50 -13.60
N ARG A 115 4.13 -8.36 -12.71
CA ARG A 115 2.71 -8.25 -13.08
C ARG A 115 2.49 -7.01 -13.94
N THR A 116 2.97 -5.85 -13.48
CA THR A 116 2.82 -4.57 -14.19
C THR A 116 3.47 -4.59 -15.57
N ALA A 117 4.69 -5.13 -15.66
CA ALA A 117 5.40 -5.27 -16.93
C ALA A 117 4.69 -6.26 -17.89
N LEU A 118 4.16 -7.36 -17.35
CA LEU A 118 3.42 -8.35 -18.16
C LEU A 118 2.16 -7.74 -18.75
N ILE A 119 1.33 -7.09 -17.94
CA ILE A 119 0.10 -6.41 -18.38
C ILE A 119 0.45 -5.41 -19.47
N SER A 120 1.40 -4.52 -19.19
CA SER A 120 1.83 -3.49 -20.16
C SER A 120 2.24 -4.11 -21.48
N ARG A 121 3.13 -5.11 -21.46
CA ARG A 121 3.59 -5.80 -22.68
C ARG A 121 2.44 -6.41 -23.49
N VAL A 122 1.56 -7.19 -22.87
CA VAL A 122 0.52 -7.92 -23.64
C VAL A 122 -0.61 -7.00 -24.08
N VAL A 123 -0.88 -5.93 -23.33
CA VAL A 123 -1.92 -4.95 -23.67
C VAL A 123 -1.44 -3.94 -24.70
N THR A 124 -0.12 -3.77 -24.91
CA THR A 124 0.43 -2.92 -25.99
C THR A 124 0.89 -3.69 -27.23
N CYS A 125 1.39 -4.92 -27.06
CA CYS A 125 2.03 -5.70 -28.12
C CYS A 125 1.29 -7.00 -28.45
N GLY A 126 0.25 -7.37 -27.71
CA GLY A 126 -0.47 -8.63 -27.89
C GLY A 126 0.24 -9.85 -27.31
N LEU A 127 -0.31 -11.03 -27.58
CA LEU A 127 0.22 -12.32 -27.09
C LEU A 127 1.27 -12.94 -28.04
N ASP A 128 1.18 -12.65 -29.33
CA ASP A 128 2.10 -13.17 -30.34
C ASP A 128 3.39 -12.33 -30.42
N PRO A 129 4.55 -12.88 -30.02
CA PRO A 129 5.82 -12.15 -30.08
C PRO A 129 6.31 -11.89 -31.51
N ASN A 130 5.75 -12.58 -32.52
CA ASN A 130 6.14 -12.44 -33.93
C ASN A 130 5.19 -11.55 -34.73
N ALA A 131 4.21 -10.91 -34.09
CA ALA A 131 3.28 -10.03 -34.76
C ALA A 131 4.03 -8.87 -35.43
N SER A 132 3.66 -8.54 -36.68
CA SER A 132 4.21 -7.37 -37.36
C SER A 132 3.81 -6.11 -36.59
N LEU A 133 4.78 -5.24 -36.33
CA LEU A 133 4.57 -3.98 -35.63
C LEU A 133 4.48 -2.80 -36.59
N LYS A 134 3.84 -1.72 -36.15
CA LYS A 134 3.82 -0.39 -36.79
C LYS A 134 4.03 0.70 -35.73
N PRO A 135 4.57 1.87 -36.11
CA PRO A 135 4.59 3.02 -35.21
C PRO A 135 3.14 3.44 -34.88
N SER A 136 2.84 3.62 -33.59
CA SER A 136 1.51 4.08 -33.15
C SER A 136 1.19 5.53 -33.52
N GLY A 137 2.21 6.32 -33.87
CA GLY A 137 2.12 7.77 -34.03
C GLY A 137 2.14 8.54 -32.71
N GLN A 138 2.34 7.85 -31.58
CA GLN A 138 2.50 8.45 -30.26
C GLN A 138 3.89 8.08 -29.71
N GLU A 139 4.75 9.08 -29.47
CA GLU A 139 6.14 8.87 -29.04
C GLU A 139 6.25 8.00 -27.78
N TRP A 140 5.36 8.22 -26.81
CA TRP A 140 5.33 7.52 -25.53
C TRP A 140 4.76 6.10 -25.59
N LEU A 141 4.02 5.76 -26.65
CA LEU A 141 3.43 4.43 -26.83
C LEU A 141 4.33 3.52 -27.67
N GLY A 142 5.16 4.11 -28.53
CA GLY A 142 6.09 3.37 -29.38
C GLY A 142 5.37 2.59 -30.48
N GLU A 143 5.76 1.34 -30.66
CA GLU A 143 5.23 0.44 -31.69
C GLU A 143 4.11 -0.44 -31.16
N ILE A 144 3.13 -0.73 -32.02
CA ILE A 144 1.95 -1.55 -31.72
C ILE A 144 1.70 -2.53 -32.86
N PRO A 145 0.96 -3.63 -32.66
CA PRO A 145 0.64 -4.56 -33.74
C PRO A 145 -0.03 -3.86 -34.93
N ALA A 146 0.41 -4.21 -36.13
CA ALA A 146 0.07 -3.49 -37.35
C ALA A 146 -1.43 -3.45 -37.63
N HIS A 147 -2.15 -4.51 -37.23
CA HIS A 147 -3.60 -4.64 -37.40
C HIS A 147 -4.42 -3.97 -36.29
N TRP A 148 -3.80 -3.49 -35.21
CA TRP A 148 -4.53 -2.81 -34.13
C TRP A 148 -4.95 -1.39 -34.51
N GLY A 149 -6.14 -1.00 -34.04
CA GLY A 149 -6.64 0.36 -34.14
C GLY A 149 -6.15 1.26 -33.01
N LEU A 150 -6.18 2.56 -33.25
CA LEU A 150 -5.93 3.58 -32.22
C LEU A 150 -6.99 4.68 -32.36
N GLN A 151 -7.77 4.93 -31.31
CA GLN A 151 -8.80 5.96 -31.31
C GLN A 151 -8.77 6.75 -30.00
N ARG A 152 -9.30 7.98 -30.01
CA ARG A 152 -9.36 8.79 -28.78
C ARG A 152 -10.52 8.35 -27.90
N LEU A 153 -10.33 8.37 -26.58
CA LEU A 153 -11.33 7.92 -25.62
C LEU A 153 -12.70 8.60 -25.81
N LYS A 154 -12.73 9.89 -26.14
CA LYS A 154 -13.98 10.63 -26.43
C LYS A 154 -14.82 10.10 -27.60
N GLN A 155 -14.25 9.23 -28.44
CA GLN A 155 -14.95 8.56 -29.54
C GLN A 155 -15.50 7.19 -29.13
N LEU A 156 -15.12 6.71 -27.94
CA LEU A 156 -15.38 5.37 -27.44
C LEU A 156 -16.23 5.35 -26.17
N ALA A 157 -16.18 6.43 -25.39
CA ALA A 157 -16.81 6.56 -24.10
C ALA A 157 -17.18 8.01 -23.74
N ASP A 158 -18.20 8.15 -22.90
CA ASP A 158 -18.55 9.40 -22.25
C ASP A 158 -17.79 9.54 -20.92
N VAL A 159 -16.98 10.60 -20.79
CA VAL A 159 -16.30 10.91 -19.50
C VAL A 159 -17.17 11.88 -18.69
N ARG A 160 -17.63 11.44 -17.52
CA ARG A 160 -18.49 12.20 -16.61
C ARG A 160 -17.79 12.49 -15.30
N GLY A 161 -17.91 13.73 -14.81
CA GLY A 161 -17.55 14.07 -13.44
C GLY A 161 -18.67 13.65 -12.48
N GLY A 162 -18.35 13.59 -11.19
CA GLY A 162 -19.32 13.28 -10.15
C GLY A 162 -19.94 14.49 -9.46
N LEU A 163 -20.71 14.19 -8.42
CA LEU A 163 -21.40 15.16 -7.59
C LEU A 163 -20.41 16.03 -6.82
N THR A 164 -20.67 17.34 -6.78
CA THR A 164 -19.94 18.29 -5.93
C THR A 164 -20.73 18.55 -4.65
N LEU A 165 -20.11 18.33 -3.50
CA LEU A 165 -20.71 18.60 -2.19
C LEU A 165 -20.69 20.10 -1.86
N GLY A 166 -21.65 20.55 -1.04
CA GLY A 166 -21.76 21.94 -0.57
C GLY A 166 -22.89 22.75 -1.20
N LYS A 167 -23.58 22.21 -2.21
CA LYS A 167 -24.82 22.79 -2.73
C LYS A 167 -25.96 22.54 -1.74
N GLN A 168 -26.73 23.58 -1.44
CA GLN A 168 -27.95 23.47 -0.62
C GLN A 168 -29.13 23.08 -1.52
N TYR A 169 -29.89 22.09 -1.08
CA TYR A 169 -31.05 21.58 -1.79
C TYR A 169 -32.32 21.85 -0.98
N SER A 170 -33.42 22.08 -1.68
CA SER A 170 -34.76 22.18 -1.10
C SER A 170 -35.65 21.06 -1.65
N GLY A 171 -36.72 20.73 -0.92
CA GLY A 171 -37.66 19.68 -1.29
C GLY A 171 -37.34 18.33 -0.66
N GLU A 172 -37.85 17.26 -1.27
CA GLU A 172 -37.63 15.88 -0.82
C GLU A 172 -36.20 15.45 -1.13
N LEU A 173 -35.48 15.04 -0.09
CA LEU A 173 -34.10 14.58 -0.19
C LEU A 173 -34.04 13.10 0.18
N LEU A 174 -33.28 12.35 -0.59
CA LEU A 174 -33.06 10.92 -0.39
C LEU A 174 -31.58 10.67 -0.13
N GLU A 175 -31.30 9.63 0.64
CA GLU A 175 -29.94 9.21 0.99
C GLU A 175 -29.42 8.18 -0.02
N TYR A 176 -28.21 8.39 -0.52
CA TYR A 176 -27.56 7.51 -1.50
C TYR A 176 -26.12 7.18 -1.09
N PRO A 177 -25.66 5.94 -1.31
CA PRO A 177 -24.25 5.57 -1.25
C PRO A 177 -23.38 6.44 -2.17
N TYR A 178 -22.16 6.77 -1.73
CA TYR A 178 -21.30 7.75 -2.36
C TYR A 178 -19.83 7.36 -2.34
N LEU A 179 -19.27 7.11 -3.53
CA LEU A 179 -17.85 6.80 -3.72
C LEU A 179 -16.98 8.04 -3.70
N ARG A 180 -15.85 7.93 -3.01
CA ARG A 180 -14.78 8.94 -2.95
C ARG A 180 -13.50 8.37 -3.57
N VAL A 181 -12.49 9.22 -3.75
CA VAL A 181 -11.15 8.82 -4.25
C VAL A 181 -10.57 7.65 -3.44
N ALA A 182 -10.85 7.57 -2.13
CA ALA A 182 -10.39 6.48 -1.26
C ALA A 182 -11.00 5.10 -1.62
N ASN A 183 -12.15 5.07 -2.30
CA ASN A 183 -12.84 3.83 -2.65
C ASN A 183 -12.36 3.25 -3.99
N VAL A 184 -11.78 4.06 -4.88
CA VAL A 184 -11.36 3.62 -6.22
C VAL A 184 -9.85 3.35 -6.21
N GLN A 185 -9.48 2.08 -6.31
CA GLN A 185 -8.09 1.61 -6.30
C GLN A 185 -7.70 1.06 -7.68
N ASP A 186 -6.40 0.76 -7.88
CA ASP A 186 -5.92 0.21 -9.15
C ASP A 186 -6.41 -1.25 -9.30
N GLY A 187 -7.43 -1.46 -10.14
CA GLY A 187 -7.99 -2.77 -10.43
C GLY A 187 -8.99 -3.33 -9.40
N TYR A 188 -9.32 -2.61 -8.32
CA TYR A 188 -10.37 -3.02 -7.37
C TYR A 188 -11.07 -1.83 -6.70
N LEU A 189 -12.23 -2.08 -6.09
CA LEU A 189 -12.97 -1.11 -5.30
C LEU A 189 -12.91 -1.46 -3.81
N LYS A 190 -12.56 -0.49 -2.97
CA LYS A 190 -12.59 -0.61 -1.51
C LYS A 190 -13.95 -0.14 -0.99
N LEU A 191 -14.80 -1.09 -0.65
CA LEU A 191 -16.20 -0.85 -0.28
C LEU A 191 -16.51 -1.04 1.22
N ASP A 192 -15.49 -1.30 2.05
CA ASP A 192 -15.66 -1.53 3.49
C ASP A 192 -16.06 -0.24 4.26
N ASP A 193 -15.77 0.92 3.69
CA ASP A 193 -16.09 2.25 4.24
C ASP A 193 -16.68 3.13 3.13
N ILE A 194 -18.01 3.15 3.06
CA ILE A 194 -18.79 3.91 2.08
C ILE A 194 -19.58 4.98 2.81
N LEU A 195 -19.48 6.22 2.33
CA LEU A 195 -20.33 7.29 2.82
C LEU A 195 -21.67 7.30 2.11
N THR A 196 -22.59 8.01 2.72
CA THR A 196 -23.84 8.41 2.11
C THR A 196 -23.90 9.93 1.90
N VAL A 197 -24.70 10.35 0.94
CA VAL A 197 -25.03 11.76 0.70
C VAL A 197 -26.53 11.91 0.54
N VAL A 198 -27.04 13.07 0.93
CA VAL A 198 -28.47 13.37 0.88
C VAL A 198 -28.71 14.41 -0.21
N VAL A 199 -29.40 14.02 -1.28
CA VAL A 199 -29.66 14.87 -2.45
C VAL A 199 -31.06 14.60 -3.02
N PRO A 200 -31.65 15.55 -3.79
CA PRO A 200 -32.88 15.30 -4.52
C PRO A 200 -32.69 14.17 -5.54
N ALA A 201 -33.75 13.41 -5.81
CA ALA A 201 -33.73 12.33 -6.82
C ALA A 201 -33.31 12.84 -8.21
N SER A 202 -33.63 14.09 -8.56
CA SER A 202 -33.24 14.71 -9.84
C SER A 202 -31.72 14.96 -9.95
N GLU A 203 -31.06 15.33 -8.85
CA GLU A 203 -29.61 15.52 -8.81
C GLU A 203 -28.87 14.18 -8.74
N ALA A 204 -29.46 13.19 -8.05
CA ALA A 204 -28.93 11.83 -8.06
C ALA A 204 -28.94 11.25 -9.48
N ALA A 205 -30.07 11.36 -10.20
CA ALA A 205 -30.25 10.75 -11.52
C ALA A 205 -29.19 11.14 -12.56
N SER A 206 -28.60 12.33 -12.48
CA SER A 206 -27.55 12.78 -13.41
C SER A 206 -26.15 12.27 -13.06
N ASN A 207 -25.93 11.77 -11.84
CA ASN A 207 -24.63 11.37 -11.29
C ASN A 207 -24.60 9.89 -10.86
N LEU A 208 -25.62 9.10 -11.22
CA LEU A 208 -25.66 7.67 -10.93
C LEU A 208 -24.66 6.90 -11.79
N LEU A 209 -23.90 6.05 -11.12
CA LEU A 209 -23.10 5.02 -11.76
C LEU A 209 -24.02 4.02 -12.46
N ALA A 210 -23.53 3.47 -13.56
CA ALA A 210 -24.17 2.35 -14.25
C ALA A 210 -23.16 1.23 -14.43
N TYR A 211 -23.66 0.00 -14.46
CA TYR A 211 -22.88 -1.18 -14.82
C TYR A 211 -22.00 -0.92 -16.06
N GLY A 212 -20.71 -1.22 -15.94
CA GLY A 212 -19.72 -1.04 -16.99
C GLY A 212 -19.02 0.33 -17.00
N ASP A 213 -19.40 1.26 -16.12
CA ASP A 213 -18.63 2.49 -15.93
C ASP A 213 -17.20 2.15 -15.47
N VAL A 214 -16.19 2.67 -16.15
CA VAL A 214 -14.80 2.58 -15.72
C VAL A 214 -14.50 3.80 -14.86
N LEU A 215 -14.37 3.57 -13.55
CA LEU A 215 -14.07 4.63 -12.60
C LEU A 215 -12.61 5.05 -12.71
N MET A 216 -12.31 6.35 -12.67
CA MET A 216 -10.94 6.87 -12.71
C MET A 216 -10.74 8.03 -11.75
N ASN A 217 -9.68 8.00 -10.95
CA ASN A 217 -9.37 9.12 -10.05
C ASN A 217 -8.83 10.34 -10.83
N GLU A 218 -9.43 11.52 -10.59
CA GLU A 218 -9.01 12.80 -11.15
C GLU A 218 -7.72 13.31 -10.51
N GLY A 219 -7.54 13.08 -9.22
CA GLY A 219 -6.44 13.68 -8.46
C GLY A 219 -6.05 12.87 -7.23
N GLY A 220 -4.84 13.14 -6.74
CA GLY A 220 -4.21 12.44 -5.63
C GLY A 220 -2.69 12.45 -5.78
N ASP A 221 -2.04 11.38 -5.34
CA ASP A 221 -0.64 11.14 -5.67
C ASP A 221 -0.51 10.89 -7.17
N ILE A 222 0.65 11.24 -7.72
CA ILE A 222 0.85 11.20 -9.17
C ILE A 222 0.74 9.79 -9.76
N ASP A 223 1.21 8.78 -9.01
CA ASP A 223 1.12 7.36 -9.34
C ASP A 223 -0.31 6.79 -9.20
N LYS A 224 -1.25 7.61 -8.73
CA LYS A 224 -2.67 7.28 -8.54
C LYS A 224 -3.57 7.77 -9.66
N LEU A 225 -3.05 8.60 -10.58
CA LEU A 225 -3.82 9.15 -11.67
C LEU A 225 -4.21 8.08 -12.69
N GLY A 226 -5.47 8.10 -13.12
CA GLY A 226 -5.98 7.17 -14.12
C GLY A 226 -6.05 5.71 -13.68
N ARG A 227 -5.84 5.42 -12.38
CA ARG A 227 -6.21 4.13 -11.77
C ARG A 227 -7.69 3.92 -12.00
N GLY A 228 -8.04 2.75 -12.50
CA GLY A 228 -9.44 2.43 -12.74
C GLY A 228 -9.85 1.03 -12.41
N CYS A 229 -11.15 0.90 -12.22
CA CYS A 229 -11.85 -0.34 -11.97
C CYS A 229 -13.22 -0.25 -12.63
N VAL A 230 -13.68 -1.37 -13.20
CA VAL A 230 -15.02 -1.48 -13.76
C VAL A 230 -16.01 -1.57 -12.61
N TRP A 231 -17.00 -0.68 -12.63
CA TRP A 231 -18.16 -0.72 -11.75
C TRP A 231 -19.14 -1.79 -12.23
N ARG A 232 -19.50 -2.73 -11.36
CA ARG A 232 -20.37 -3.88 -11.65
C ARG A 232 -21.63 -3.88 -10.81
N ASP A 233 -22.11 -2.69 -10.43
CA ASP A 233 -23.26 -2.51 -9.54
C ASP A 233 -23.07 -3.19 -8.17
N GLU A 234 -21.85 -3.14 -7.64
CA GLU A 234 -21.52 -3.70 -6.32
C GLU A 234 -22.42 -3.13 -5.21
N ILE A 235 -22.81 -1.84 -5.34
CA ILE A 235 -23.78 -1.17 -4.49
C ILE A 235 -24.68 -0.28 -5.37
N ALA A 236 -25.91 -0.68 -5.67
CA ALA A 236 -26.82 0.12 -6.51
C ALA A 236 -28.08 0.57 -5.73
N PRO A 237 -28.56 1.82 -5.90
CA PRO A 237 -27.94 2.93 -6.64
C PRO A 237 -26.71 3.51 -5.93
N CYS A 238 -25.74 4.05 -6.67
CA CYS A 238 -24.57 4.72 -6.08
C CYS A 238 -24.13 5.93 -6.89
N LEU A 239 -23.77 6.99 -6.16
CA LEU A 239 -23.21 8.23 -6.66
C LEU A 239 -21.69 8.24 -6.47
N HIS A 240 -21.01 9.17 -7.12
CA HIS A 240 -19.56 9.33 -7.00
C HIS A 240 -19.17 10.79 -6.86
N GLN A 241 -18.02 11.02 -6.25
CA GLN A 241 -17.43 12.34 -6.06
C GLN A 241 -16.96 12.98 -7.36
N ASN A 242 -16.98 14.31 -7.42
CA ASN A 242 -16.43 15.12 -8.52
C ASN A 242 -14.98 14.76 -8.92
N HIS A 243 -14.17 14.27 -7.98
CA HIS A 243 -12.78 13.82 -8.20
C HIS A 243 -12.64 12.34 -8.61
N VAL A 244 -13.76 11.66 -8.88
CA VAL A 244 -13.81 10.35 -9.49
C VAL A 244 -14.57 10.51 -10.80
N PHE A 245 -13.91 10.29 -11.93
CA PHE A 245 -14.60 10.23 -13.22
C PHE A 245 -15.30 8.89 -13.38
N ALA A 246 -16.51 8.91 -13.92
CA ALA A 246 -17.18 7.75 -14.47
C ALA A 246 -17.02 7.79 -15.99
N VAL A 247 -16.20 6.90 -16.54
CA VAL A 247 -16.00 6.75 -17.99
C VAL A 247 -16.96 5.68 -18.47
N ARG A 248 -18.04 6.07 -19.15
CA ARG A 248 -19.08 5.16 -19.64
C ARG A 248 -18.80 4.72 -21.07
N PRO A 249 -18.34 3.48 -21.31
CA PRO A 249 -18.01 3.01 -22.64
C PRO A 249 -19.26 2.75 -23.47
N HIS A 250 -19.22 3.07 -24.76
CA HIS A 250 -20.27 2.74 -25.73
C HIS A 250 -19.75 2.01 -26.97
N SER A 251 -18.45 2.14 -27.28
CA SER A 251 -17.80 1.49 -28.43
C SER A 251 -16.52 0.74 -28.07
N VAL A 252 -16.25 0.53 -26.79
CA VAL A 252 -15.11 -0.25 -26.28
C VAL A 252 -15.55 -1.10 -25.11
N ASP A 253 -14.98 -2.28 -24.97
CA ASP A 253 -15.21 -3.15 -23.83
C ASP A 253 -14.68 -2.49 -22.53
N PRO A 254 -15.47 -2.44 -21.45
CA PRO A 254 -15.06 -1.80 -20.21
C PRO A 254 -13.87 -2.49 -19.55
N GLU A 255 -13.79 -3.82 -19.60
CA GLU A 255 -12.68 -4.58 -19.01
C GLU A 255 -11.38 -4.32 -19.78
N TRP A 256 -11.46 -4.27 -21.12
CA TRP A 256 -10.34 -3.86 -21.96
C TRP A 256 -9.87 -2.44 -21.66
N LEU A 257 -10.80 -1.49 -21.52
CA LEU A 257 -10.46 -0.11 -21.20
C LEU A 257 -9.76 -0.01 -19.83
N ALA A 258 -10.27 -0.72 -18.81
CA ALA A 258 -9.64 -0.77 -17.49
C ALA A 258 -8.23 -1.38 -17.54
N LEU A 259 -8.03 -2.46 -18.31
CA LEU A 259 -6.71 -3.05 -18.54
C LEU A 259 -5.77 -2.06 -19.24
N TRP A 260 -6.23 -1.39 -20.30
CA TRP A 260 -5.44 -0.37 -21.00
C TRP A 260 -4.97 0.74 -20.07
N THR A 261 -5.87 1.29 -19.25
CA THR A 261 -5.53 2.37 -18.32
C THR A 261 -4.60 1.94 -17.19
N SER A 262 -4.51 0.64 -16.90
CA SER A 262 -3.58 0.09 -15.90
C SER A 262 -2.12 -0.05 -16.40
N THR A 263 -1.90 0.06 -17.72
CA THR A 263 -0.56 -0.08 -18.33
C THR A 263 0.37 1.07 -17.96
N LEU A 264 1.69 0.81 -17.99
CA LEU A 264 2.71 1.85 -17.76
C LEU A 264 2.61 3.00 -18.79
N GLN A 265 2.24 2.68 -20.03
CA GLN A 265 2.10 3.66 -21.10
C GLN A 265 0.91 4.60 -20.85
N ALA A 266 -0.25 4.07 -20.46
CA ALA A 266 -1.40 4.91 -20.12
C ALA A 266 -1.13 5.75 -18.85
N LYS A 267 -0.47 5.17 -17.84
CA LYS A 267 -0.02 5.91 -16.65
C LYS A 267 0.90 7.07 -17.02
N TRP A 268 1.91 6.83 -17.87
CA TRP A 268 2.77 7.89 -18.40
C TRP A 268 1.99 9.01 -19.10
N TYR A 269 0.97 8.65 -19.89
CA TYR A 269 0.11 9.65 -20.54
C TYR A 269 -0.58 10.55 -19.51
N PHE A 270 -1.15 9.96 -18.45
CA PHE A 270 -1.81 10.73 -17.40
C PHE A 270 -0.83 11.61 -16.63
N GLU A 271 0.33 11.08 -16.25
CA GLU A 271 1.37 11.80 -15.50
C GLU A 271 1.95 12.98 -16.28
N SER A 272 2.15 12.81 -17.60
CA SER A 272 2.69 13.86 -18.49
C SER A 272 1.68 14.98 -18.76
N ARG A 273 0.39 14.73 -18.57
CA ARG A 273 -0.72 15.68 -18.77
C ARG A 273 -1.29 16.22 -17.46
N ALA A 274 -0.80 15.75 -16.32
CA ALA A 274 -1.25 16.17 -15.01
C ALA A 274 -0.73 17.57 -14.66
N LYS A 275 -1.58 18.37 -14.00
CA LYS A 275 -1.16 19.59 -13.34
C LYS A 275 -0.64 19.23 -11.95
N ARG A 276 0.57 19.67 -11.63
CA ARG A 276 1.22 19.39 -10.34
C ARG A 276 1.16 20.60 -9.42
N SER A 277 0.86 20.34 -8.15
CA SER A 277 1.08 21.21 -7.00
C SER A 277 2.03 20.51 -6.02
N THR A 278 2.41 21.17 -4.92
CA THR A 278 3.45 20.69 -4.00
C THR A 278 3.28 19.24 -3.55
N ASN A 279 2.04 18.79 -3.26
CA ASN A 279 1.75 17.43 -2.77
C ASN A 279 0.64 16.71 -3.53
N LEU A 280 0.10 17.29 -4.62
CA LEU A 280 -1.05 16.74 -5.34
C LEU A 280 -0.88 16.94 -6.84
N ALA A 281 -1.29 15.94 -7.60
CA ALA A 281 -1.46 16.02 -9.04
C ALA A 281 -2.94 15.86 -9.40
N SER A 282 -3.39 16.53 -10.47
CA SER A 282 -4.73 16.33 -11.03
C SER A 282 -4.73 16.33 -12.55
N ILE A 283 -5.68 15.60 -13.13
CA ILE A 283 -5.89 15.52 -14.57
C ILE A 283 -7.30 15.96 -14.95
N SER A 284 -7.43 16.89 -15.89
CA SER A 284 -8.76 17.34 -16.32
C SER A 284 -9.49 16.28 -17.15
N GLY A 285 -10.83 16.26 -17.06
CA GLY A 285 -11.65 15.40 -17.92
C GLY A 285 -11.44 15.63 -19.42
N SER A 286 -10.99 16.83 -19.83
CA SER A 286 -10.57 17.10 -21.21
C SER A 286 -9.33 16.33 -21.63
N ASN A 287 -8.34 16.18 -20.74
CA ASN A 287 -7.15 15.37 -21.00
C ASN A 287 -7.51 13.87 -21.01
N VAL A 288 -8.36 13.42 -20.08
CA VAL A 288 -8.85 12.03 -20.06
C VAL A 288 -9.53 11.68 -21.40
N LYS A 289 -10.40 12.56 -21.91
CA LYS A 289 -11.08 12.41 -23.22
C LYS A 289 -10.14 12.28 -24.43
N GLU A 290 -8.93 12.82 -24.34
CA GLU A 290 -7.94 12.78 -25.43
C GLU A 290 -7.01 11.56 -25.34
N LEU A 291 -7.14 10.70 -24.32
CA LEU A 291 -6.34 9.48 -24.19
C LEU A 291 -6.48 8.62 -25.47
N PRO A 292 -5.38 8.32 -26.17
CA PRO A 292 -5.38 7.32 -27.22
C PRO A 292 -5.60 5.94 -26.61
N VAL A 293 -6.55 5.18 -27.15
CA VAL A 293 -6.94 3.84 -26.70
C VAL A 293 -6.64 2.85 -27.82
N LEU A 294 -5.90 1.80 -27.47
CA LEU A 294 -5.63 0.68 -28.37
C LEU A 294 -6.87 -0.19 -28.54
N LEU A 295 -7.13 -0.59 -29.78
CA LEU A 295 -8.29 -1.40 -30.15
C LEU A 295 -7.82 -2.62 -30.95
N PRO A 296 -7.42 -3.71 -30.26
CA PRO A 296 -7.24 -5.01 -30.90
C PRO A 296 -8.58 -5.52 -31.45
N PRO A 297 -8.57 -6.52 -32.35
CA PRO A 297 -9.75 -7.32 -32.64
C PRO A 297 -10.36 -7.89 -31.35
N VAL A 298 -11.69 -7.97 -31.27
CA VAL A 298 -12.40 -8.44 -30.05
C VAL A 298 -11.93 -9.83 -29.61
N ALA A 299 -11.64 -10.73 -30.55
CA ALA A 299 -11.10 -12.05 -30.24
C ALA A 299 -9.75 -11.98 -29.51
N GLU A 300 -8.88 -11.03 -29.87
CA GLU A 300 -7.60 -10.81 -29.19
C GLU A 300 -7.79 -10.16 -27.82
N GLN A 301 -8.74 -9.22 -27.69
CA GLN A 301 -9.07 -8.63 -26.38
C GLN A 301 -9.47 -9.71 -25.39
N LEU A 302 -10.39 -10.61 -25.78
CA LEU A 302 -10.83 -11.72 -24.94
C LEU A 302 -9.70 -12.70 -24.62
N ALA A 303 -8.85 -13.03 -25.61
CA ALA A 303 -7.71 -13.91 -25.39
C ALA A 303 -6.68 -13.31 -24.41
N ILE A 304 -6.39 -12.01 -24.52
CA ILE A 304 -5.50 -11.29 -23.61
C ILE A 304 -6.12 -11.22 -22.21
N GLN A 305 -7.41 -10.90 -22.09
CA GLN A 305 -8.13 -10.88 -20.81
C GLN A 305 -8.04 -12.24 -20.11
N GLN A 306 -8.39 -13.33 -20.80
CA GLN A 306 -8.30 -14.68 -20.24
C GLN A 306 -6.88 -15.05 -19.83
N PHE A 307 -5.89 -14.76 -20.68
CA PHE A 307 -4.49 -14.99 -20.36
C PHE A 307 -4.08 -14.24 -19.09
N LEU A 308 -4.46 -12.97 -18.94
CA LEU A 308 -4.13 -12.17 -17.76
C LEU A 308 -4.84 -12.67 -16.50
N VAL A 309 -6.09 -13.13 -16.59
CA VAL A 309 -6.80 -13.77 -15.47
C VAL A 309 -6.07 -15.03 -15.00
N ASP A 310 -5.67 -15.91 -15.92
CA ASP A 310 -4.92 -17.14 -15.60
C ASP A 310 -3.54 -16.86 -15.00
N ARG A 311 -2.85 -15.81 -15.49
CA ARG A 311 -1.56 -15.39 -14.94
C ARG A 311 -1.71 -14.73 -13.57
N HIS A 312 -2.77 -13.96 -13.37
CA HIS A 312 -3.06 -13.30 -12.10
C HIS A 312 -3.35 -14.31 -11.00
N SER A 313 -4.18 -15.33 -11.26
CA SER A 313 -4.50 -16.36 -10.26
C SER A 313 -3.26 -17.10 -9.76
N ARG A 314 -2.34 -17.46 -10.66
CA ARG A 314 -1.05 -18.07 -10.29
C ARG A 314 -0.17 -17.15 -9.46
N LEU A 315 -0.14 -15.86 -9.81
CA LEU A 315 0.65 -14.87 -9.07
C LEU A 315 0.08 -14.67 -7.65
N GLU A 316 -1.23 -14.60 -7.50
CA GLU A 316 -1.87 -14.47 -6.18
C GLU A 316 -1.66 -15.71 -5.31
N ALA A 317 -1.61 -16.92 -5.87
CA ALA A 317 -1.23 -18.12 -5.13
C ALA A 317 0.18 -17.99 -4.51
N VAL A 318 1.18 -17.58 -5.30
CA VAL A 318 2.55 -17.38 -4.83
C VAL A 318 2.63 -16.24 -3.81
N ARG A 319 1.93 -15.13 -4.04
CA ARG A 319 1.87 -14.01 -3.07
C ARG A 319 1.27 -14.43 -1.75
N LYS A 320 0.23 -15.27 -1.77
CA LYS A 320 -0.39 -15.80 -0.55
C LYS A 320 0.62 -16.63 0.25
N GLU A 321 1.32 -17.56 -0.39
CA GLU A 321 2.36 -18.37 0.26
C GLU A 321 3.49 -17.51 0.86
N LEU A 322 3.92 -16.46 0.15
CA LEU A 322 4.92 -15.52 0.67
C LEU A 322 4.41 -14.74 1.88
N ARG A 323 3.18 -14.23 1.84
CA ARG A 323 2.56 -13.52 2.97
C ARG A 323 2.40 -14.42 4.20
N ASP A 324 1.94 -15.66 4.00
CA ASP A 324 1.82 -16.65 5.06
C ASP A 324 3.20 -16.98 5.67
N SER A 325 4.22 -17.12 4.83
CA SER A 325 5.59 -17.34 5.28
C SER A 325 6.18 -16.15 6.03
N LEU A 326 5.88 -14.92 5.62
CA LEU A 326 6.29 -13.70 6.33
C LEU A 326 5.67 -13.66 7.72
N ARG A 327 4.35 -13.91 7.82
CA ARG A 327 3.65 -14.00 9.10
C ARG A 327 4.32 -15.00 10.04
N LEU A 328 4.60 -16.21 9.56
CA LEU A 328 5.27 -17.24 10.37
C LEU A 328 6.69 -16.84 10.80
N LEU A 329 7.45 -16.13 9.97
CA LEU A 329 8.77 -15.62 10.34
C LEU A 329 8.68 -14.53 11.41
N SER A 330 7.72 -13.61 11.29
CA SER A 330 7.46 -12.59 12.30
C SER A 330 7.02 -13.19 13.64
N GLU A 331 6.11 -14.16 13.62
CA GLU A 331 5.67 -14.90 14.81
C GLU A 331 6.83 -15.66 15.45
N ARG A 332 7.63 -16.38 14.64
CA ARG A 332 8.82 -17.09 15.12
C ARG A 332 9.83 -16.15 15.75
N ARG A 333 10.06 -14.98 15.14
CA ARG A 333 10.97 -13.96 15.68
C ARG A 333 10.54 -13.50 17.07
N ALA A 334 9.27 -13.14 17.22
CA ALA A 334 8.71 -12.72 18.50
C ALA A 334 8.81 -13.83 19.55
N ALA A 335 8.40 -15.05 19.20
CA ALA A 335 8.47 -16.20 20.09
C ALA A 335 9.91 -16.54 20.52
N LEU A 336 10.88 -16.42 19.61
CA LEU A 336 12.30 -16.66 19.92
C LEU A 336 12.84 -15.64 20.93
N ILE A 337 12.54 -14.35 20.72
CA ILE A 337 12.94 -13.29 21.65
C ILE A 337 12.34 -13.56 23.03
N THR A 338 11.04 -13.81 23.11
CA THR A 338 10.35 -14.14 24.37
C THR A 338 10.96 -15.36 25.05
N ALA A 339 11.14 -16.46 24.33
CA ALA A 339 11.68 -17.69 24.90
C ALA A 339 13.12 -17.52 25.42
N ALA A 340 13.94 -16.72 24.73
CA ALA A 340 15.32 -16.47 25.14
C ALA A 340 15.41 -15.56 26.37
N VAL A 341 14.68 -14.43 26.40
CA VAL A 341 14.77 -13.48 27.53
C VAL A 341 13.98 -13.92 28.77
N THR A 342 13.05 -14.87 28.63
CA THR A 342 12.34 -15.47 29.78
C THR A 342 13.03 -16.73 30.31
N GLY A 343 14.12 -17.18 29.68
CA GLY A 343 14.89 -18.36 30.08
C GLY A 343 14.21 -19.69 29.75
N GLN A 344 13.27 -19.71 28.80
CA GLN A 344 12.67 -20.95 28.29
C GLN A 344 13.64 -21.74 27.40
N ILE A 345 14.58 -21.04 26.75
CA ILE A 345 15.71 -21.67 26.06
C ILE A 345 16.90 -21.73 27.04
N PRO A 346 17.52 -22.91 27.25
CA PRO A 346 18.69 -23.05 28.11
C PRO A 346 19.88 -22.19 27.64
N ILE A 347 20.66 -21.64 28.57
CA ILE A 347 21.81 -20.76 28.26
C ILE A 347 22.92 -21.51 27.51
N GLU A 348 23.03 -22.82 27.75
CA GLU A 348 23.98 -23.71 27.08
C GLU A 348 23.73 -23.81 25.56
N GLU A 349 22.46 -23.64 25.14
CA GLU A 349 22.09 -23.62 23.71
C GLU A 349 22.38 -22.26 23.04
N MET A 350 22.53 -21.19 23.84
CA MET A 350 22.77 -19.83 23.36
C MET A 350 24.26 -19.45 23.28
N THR A 351 25.12 -20.27 23.86
CA THR A 351 26.57 -20.02 23.95
C THR A 351 27.36 -20.66 22.80
N GLN A 352 26.71 -21.48 21.97
CA GLN A 352 27.20 -21.95 20.67
C GLN A 352 27.05 -20.86 19.61
#